data_AF-A0A1Q8R9C1-F1
#
_entry.id   AF-A0A1Q8R9C1-F1
#
_cell.length_a   1.000
_cell.length_b   1.000
_cell.length_c   1.000
_cell.angle_alpha   90.00
_cell.angle_beta   90.00
_cell.angle_gamma   90.00
#
_symmetry.space_group_name_H-M   'P 1'
#
loop_
_entity.id
_entity.type
_entity.pdbx_description
1 polymer ?
#
loop_
_entity_poly.entity_id
_entity_poly.type
_entity_poly.pdbx_seq_one_letter_code
_entity_poly.pdbx_strand_id
1 'polypeptide(L)'
;MKPTHFLCIPLVTRLSRPGLSAELSALKSYITSADNISIPASAVRPLSTIHLTLGVMSLPEPKDVEEATQVLQSIIPLLPQRPIKISLLGLGTFPGIDPGRAEILFAHP
;
A
#
# COMPACT_ATOMS: atom_id res chain seq x y z
N MET A 1 6.23 18.66 8.12
CA MET A 1 4.76 18.51 8.25
C MET A 1 4.42 17.03 8.20
N LYS A 2 3.52 16.52 9.05
CA LYS A 2 3.16 15.08 9.07
C LYS A 2 2.03 14.83 8.04
N PRO A 3 2.14 13.84 7.15
CA PRO A 3 1.06 13.52 6.21
C PRO A 3 -0.22 13.06 6.93
N THR A 4 -1.37 13.50 6.44
CA THR A 4 -2.70 13.13 6.98
C THR A 4 -3.54 12.38 5.97
N HIS A 5 -3.29 12.58 4.68
CA HIS A 5 -4.00 11.96 3.58
C HIS A 5 -3.02 11.34 2.59
N PHE A 6 -3.52 10.48 1.73
CA PHE A 6 -2.74 9.86 0.67
C PHE A 6 -3.63 9.54 -0.52
N LEU A 7 -3.02 9.50 -1.70
CA LEU A 7 -3.65 8.99 -2.92
C LEU A 7 -3.19 7.55 -3.11
N CYS A 8 -4.10 6.66 -3.50
CA CYS A 8 -3.76 5.25 -3.72
C CYS A 8 -4.53 4.59 -4.86
N ILE A 9 -4.00 3.46 -5.32
CA ILE A 9 -4.70 2.48 -6.15
C ILE A 9 -5.09 1.29 -5.26
N PRO A 10 -6.38 0.98 -5.10
CA PRO A 10 -6.82 -0.24 -4.43
C PRO A 10 -6.35 -1.48 -5.21
N LEU A 11 -5.60 -2.36 -4.56
CA LEU A 11 -5.06 -3.56 -5.22
C LEU A 11 -6.00 -4.76 -5.11
N VAL A 12 -6.97 -4.73 -4.19
CA VAL A 12 -7.92 -5.82 -3.96
C VAL A 12 -9.12 -5.65 -4.89
N THR A 13 -9.14 -6.41 -5.97
CA THR A 13 -10.25 -6.50 -6.92
C THR A 13 -10.80 -7.92 -6.94
N ARG A 14 -11.88 -8.17 -7.67
CA ARG A 14 -12.38 -9.55 -7.87
C ARG A 14 -11.33 -10.48 -8.48
N LEU A 15 -10.47 -9.96 -9.38
CA LEU A 15 -9.47 -10.74 -10.09
C LEU A 15 -8.24 -11.03 -9.21
N SER A 16 -7.74 -10.02 -8.47
CA SER A 16 -6.51 -10.15 -7.67
C SER A 16 -6.73 -10.81 -6.31
N ARG A 17 -7.95 -10.76 -5.76
CA ARG A 17 -8.23 -11.21 -4.39
C ARG A 17 -7.81 -12.66 -4.09
N PRO A 18 -8.09 -13.67 -4.92
CA PRO A 18 -7.70 -15.05 -4.60
C PRO A 18 -6.18 -15.21 -4.46
N GLY A 19 -5.41 -14.69 -5.43
CA GLY A 19 -3.95 -14.77 -5.44
C GLY A 19 -3.34 -13.97 -4.29
N LEU A 20 -3.74 -12.70 -4.14
CA LEU A 20 -3.21 -11.83 -3.09
C LEU A 20 -3.53 -12.34 -1.68
N SER A 21 -4.71 -12.95 -1.48
CA SER A 21 -5.06 -13.58 -0.20
C SER A 21 -4.18 -14.79 0.11
N ALA A 22 -3.93 -15.65 -0.88
CA ALA A 22 -3.11 -16.85 -0.70
C ALA A 22 -1.65 -16.47 -0.41
N GLU A 23 -1.07 -15.59 -1.22
CA GLU A 23 0.32 -15.15 -1.08
C GLU A 23 0.55 -14.35 0.21
N LEU A 24 -0.37 -13.44 0.59
CA LEU A 24 -0.26 -12.70 1.84
C LEU A 24 -0.39 -13.62 3.07
N SER A 25 -1.25 -14.65 2.99
CA SER A 25 -1.37 -15.65 4.06
C SER A 25 -0.10 -16.49 4.20
N ALA A 26 0.47 -16.94 3.08
CA ALA A 26 1.74 -17.67 3.05
C ALA A 26 2.89 -16.82 3.61
N LEU A 27 3.00 -15.56 3.16
CA LEU A 27 3.98 -14.61 3.67
C LEU A 27 3.80 -14.38 5.17
N LYS A 28 2.58 -14.11 5.63
CA LYS A 28 2.26 -13.91 7.06
C LYS A 28 2.69 -15.12 7.89
N SER A 29 2.32 -16.32 7.48
CA SER A 29 2.73 -17.56 8.17
C SER A 29 4.26 -17.66 8.25
N TYR A 30 4.95 -17.42 7.14
CA TYR A 30 6.41 -17.50 7.08
C TYR A 30 7.10 -16.49 8.00
N ILE A 31 6.74 -15.20 7.93
CA ILE A 31 7.46 -14.14 8.67
C ILE A 31 7.11 -14.08 10.16
N THR A 32 5.93 -14.58 10.54
CA THR A 32 5.49 -14.60 11.95
C THR A 32 5.97 -15.82 12.73
N SER A 33 6.49 -16.84 12.04
CA SER A 33 7.09 -18.01 12.69
C SER A 33 8.32 -17.61 13.49
N ALA A 34 8.43 -18.15 14.71
CA ALA A 34 9.58 -17.94 15.60
C ALA A 34 10.88 -18.54 15.02
N ASP A 35 10.76 -19.57 14.17
CA ASP A 35 11.89 -20.25 13.53
C ASP A 35 12.44 -19.49 12.32
N ASN A 36 11.77 -18.42 11.88
CA ASN A 36 12.14 -17.62 10.71
C ASN A 36 12.53 -16.19 11.12
N ILE A 37 11.60 -15.23 10.93
CA ILE A 37 11.88 -13.79 11.08
C ILE A 37 11.29 -13.23 12.39
N SER A 38 10.31 -13.94 12.98
CA SER A 38 9.64 -13.53 14.23
C SER A 38 9.02 -12.12 14.20
N ILE A 39 8.49 -11.70 13.04
CA ILE A 39 7.75 -10.45 12.90
C ILE A 39 6.38 -10.61 13.58
N PRO A 40 5.94 -9.65 14.42
CA PRO A 40 4.62 -9.72 15.03
C PRO A 40 3.51 -9.80 13.98
N ALA A 41 2.54 -10.70 14.17
CA ALA A 41 1.41 -10.86 13.24
C ALA A 41 0.57 -9.58 13.07
N SER A 42 0.61 -8.67 14.05
CA SER A 42 -0.03 -7.35 14.01
C SER A 42 0.67 -6.36 13.07
N ALA A 43 1.93 -6.59 12.70
CA ALA A 43 2.65 -5.77 11.72
C ALA A 43 2.19 -6.06 10.27
N VAL A 44 1.52 -7.21 10.04
CA VAL A 44 0.98 -7.57 8.74
C VAL A 44 -0.38 -6.92 8.53
N ARG A 45 -0.47 -6.05 7.53
CA ARG A 45 -1.72 -5.39 7.14
C ARG A 45 -2.79 -6.41 6.73
N PRO A 46 -4.06 -6.25 7.15
CA PRO A 46 -5.17 -7.04 6.63
C PRO A 46 -5.34 -6.85 5.12
N LEU A 47 -5.78 -7.90 4.43
CA LEU A 47 -6.01 -7.89 2.97
C LEU A 47 -6.85 -6.68 2.52
N SER A 48 -7.93 -6.36 3.24
CA SER A 48 -8.83 -5.25 2.91
C SER A 48 -8.19 -3.86 2.92
N THR A 49 -6.99 -3.74 3.48
CA THR A 49 -6.26 -2.46 3.61
C THR A 49 -5.05 -2.38 2.68
N ILE A 50 -4.79 -3.40 1.85
CA ILE A 50 -3.68 -3.42 0.91
C ILE A 50 -3.97 -2.49 -0.28
N HIS A 51 -3.07 -1.53 -0.49
CA HIS A 51 -3.16 -0.52 -1.53
C HIS A 51 -1.76 -0.12 -2.01
N LEU A 52 -1.67 0.40 -3.22
CA LEU A 52 -0.47 1.06 -3.73
C LEU A 52 -0.59 2.56 -3.46
N THR A 53 0.19 3.09 -2.52
CA THR A 53 0.27 4.54 -2.27
C THR A 53 0.98 5.22 -3.44
N LEU A 54 0.33 6.19 -4.08
CA LEU A 54 0.91 7.00 -5.17
C LEU A 54 1.60 8.25 -4.64
N GLY A 55 1.11 8.78 -3.51
CA GLY A 55 1.66 9.97 -2.87
C GLY A 55 0.97 10.23 -1.55
N VAL A 56 1.68 10.95 -0.66
CA VAL A 56 1.17 11.38 0.64
C VAL A 56 1.08 12.89 0.68
N MET A 57 0.12 13.43 1.42
CA MET A 57 -0.15 14.86 1.49
C MET A 57 -0.67 15.27 2.87
N SER A 58 -0.60 16.57 3.16
CA SER A 58 -1.18 17.17 4.36
C SER A 58 -2.28 18.13 3.93
N LEU A 59 -3.52 17.78 4.24
CA LEU A 59 -4.72 18.59 3.99
C LEU A 59 -5.29 18.97 5.37
N PRO A 60 -4.84 20.08 5.97
CA PRO A 60 -5.18 20.45 7.34
C PRO A 60 -6.62 20.94 7.51
N GLU A 61 -7.21 21.56 6.49
CA GLU A 61 -8.55 22.13 6.54
C GLU A 61 -9.52 21.35 5.64
N PRO A 62 -10.83 21.31 5.96
CA PRO A 62 -11.81 20.64 5.12
C PRO A 62 -11.83 21.12 3.66
N LYS A 63 -11.60 22.41 3.42
CA LYS A 63 -11.53 22.99 2.08
C LYS A 63 -10.39 22.39 1.24
N ASP A 64 -9.27 22.02 1.88
CA ASP A 64 -8.10 21.44 1.19
C ASP A 64 -8.43 20.04 0.66
N VAL A 65 -9.28 19.29 1.39
CA VAL A 65 -9.80 17.99 0.95
C VAL A 65 -10.76 18.15 -0.22
N GLU A 66 -11.60 19.18 -0.19
CA GLU A 66 -12.52 19.49 -1.28
C GLU A 66 -11.76 19.85 -2.57
N GLU A 67 -10.78 20.74 -2.48
CA GLU A 67 -9.91 21.12 -3.61
C GLU A 67 -9.13 19.92 -4.16
N ALA A 68 -8.52 19.10 -3.29
CA ALA A 68 -7.82 17.88 -3.72
C ALA A 68 -8.78 16.89 -4.42
N THR A 69 -10.03 16.80 -3.96
CA THR A 69 -11.06 15.96 -4.57
C THR A 69 -11.45 16.48 -5.95
N GLN A 70 -11.61 17.80 -6.12
CA GLN A 70 -11.90 18.41 -7.42
C GLN A 70 -10.77 18.16 -8.42
N VAL A 71 -9.51 18.29 -7.99
CA VAL A 71 -8.35 17.93 -8.81
C VAL A 71 -8.40 16.45 -9.21
N LEU A 72 -8.64 15.55 -8.25
CA LEU A 72 -8.74 14.12 -8.54
C LEU A 72 -9.86 13.82 -9.55
N GLN A 73 -11.01 14.45 -9.43
CA GLN A 73 -12.13 14.30 -10.37
C GLN A 73 -11.77 14.81 -11.77
N SER A 74 -11.05 15.92 -11.85
CA SER A 74 -10.63 16.52 -13.14
C SER A 74 -9.68 15.63 -13.95
N ILE A 75 -8.91 14.75 -13.29
CA ILE A 75 -7.97 13.84 -13.95
C ILE A 75 -8.58 12.47 -14.28
N ILE A 76 -9.76 12.11 -13.75
CA ILE A 76 -10.45 10.85 -14.06
C ILE A 76 -10.62 10.64 -15.58
N PRO A 77 -11.04 11.65 -16.37
CA PRO A 77 -11.17 11.49 -17.83
C PRO A 77 -9.84 11.18 -18.55
N LEU A 78 -8.70 11.49 -17.92
CA LEU A 78 -7.36 11.25 -18.47
C LEU A 78 -6.84 9.85 -18.13
N LEU A 79 -7.54 9.08 -17.29
CA LEU A 79 -7.11 7.76 -16.90
C LEU A 79 -7.11 6.78 -18.09
N PRO A 80 -6.19 5.79 -18.10
CA PRO A 80 -6.18 4.77 -19.15
C PRO A 80 -7.51 4.03 -19.23
N GLN A 81 -8.05 3.90 -20.43
CA GLN A 81 -9.28 3.14 -20.70
C GLN A 81 -9.10 1.63 -20.60
N ARG A 82 -7.83 1.17 -20.55
CA ARG A 82 -7.45 -0.23 -20.40
C ARG A 82 -7.01 -0.51 -18.95
N PRO A 83 -7.34 -1.67 -18.38
CA PRO A 83 -6.89 -2.04 -17.05
C PRO A 83 -5.37 -1.99 -16.93
N ILE A 84 -4.88 -1.43 -15.82
CA ILE A 84 -3.46 -1.42 -15.48
C ILE A 84 -3.15 -2.74 -14.77
N LYS A 85 -2.08 -3.41 -15.20
CA LYS A 85 -1.53 -4.58 -14.51
C LYS A 85 -0.36 -4.11 -13.64
N ILE A 86 -0.41 -4.45 -12.35
CA ILE A 86 0.62 -4.15 -11.36
C ILE A 86 1.19 -5.48 -10.88
N SER A 87 2.52 -5.59 -10.82
CA SER A 87 3.21 -6.83 -10.46
C SER A 87 4.03 -6.59 -9.19
N LEU A 88 3.60 -7.17 -8.08
CA LEU A 88 4.29 -7.01 -6.80
C LEU A 88 5.47 -8.00 -6.73
N LEU A 89 6.70 -7.51 -6.80
CA LEU A 89 7.90 -8.35 -6.70
C LEU A 89 8.89 -7.86 -5.65
N GLY A 90 9.44 -8.80 -4.89
CA GLY A 90 10.43 -8.52 -3.86
C GLY A 90 9.86 -7.72 -2.69
N LEU A 91 10.73 -7.42 -1.73
CA LEU A 91 10.41 -6.60 -0.57
C LEU A 91 11.47 -5.52 -0.38
N GLY A 92 11.00 -4.32 -0.05
CA GLY A 92 11.81 -3.18 0.38
C GLY A 92 11.45 -2.75 1.80
N THR A 93 12.29 -1.89 2.37
CA THR A 93 12.11 -1.32 3.71
C THR A 93 12.08 0.20 3.68
N PHE A 94 11.35 0.80 4.63
CA PHE A 94 11.35 2.25 4.86
C PHE A 94 11.32 2.57 6.37
N PRO A 95 12.06 3.59 6.84
CA PRO A 95 13.12 4.29 6.10
C PRO A 95 14.30 3.35 5.81
N GLY A 96 14.81 3.34 4.58
CA GLY A 96 15.87 2.41 4.16
C GLY A 96 17.30 2.84 4.51
N ILE A 97 17.45 3.83 5.41
CA ILE A 97 18.72 4.52 5.67
C ILE A 97 19.54 3.77 6.74
N ASP A 98 18.87 3.08 7.67
CA ASP A 98 19.49 2.26 8.70
C ASP A 98 19.15 0.78 8.47
N PRO A 99 20.12 -0.07 8.10
CA PRO A 99 19.86 -1.49 7.89
C PRO A 99 19.44 -2.23 9.16
N GLY A 100 19.67 -1.66 10.35
CA GLY A 100 19.23 -2.20 11.64
C GLY A 100 17.81 -1.76 12.04
N ARG A 101 17.18 -0.84 11.30
CA ARG A 101 15.87 -0.28 11.65
C ARG A 101 15.00 -0.07 10.40
N ALA A 102 14.01 -0.94 10.24
CA ALA A 102 12.91 -0.75 9.31
C ALA A 102 11.60 -0.56 10.08
N GLU A 103 10.82 0.45 9.69
CA GLU A 103 9.50 0.71 10.28
C GLU A 103 8.36 0.19 9.38
N ILE A 104 8.64 0.06 8.08
CA ILE A 104 7.68 -0.35 7.06
C ILE A 104 8.38 -1.36 6.13
N LEU A 105 7.70 -2.47 5.85
CA LEU A 105 8.01 -3.36 4.73
C LEU A 105 6.97 -3.16 3.64
N PHE A 106 7.40 -3.13 2.38
CA PHE A 106 6.51 -3.00 1.23
C PHE A 106 7.01 -3.86 0.05
N ALA A 107 6.11 -4.20 -0.88
CA ALA A 107 6.47 -4.88 -2.13
C ALA A 107 6.64 -3.85 -3.26
N HIS A 108 7.60 -4.06 -4.16
CA HIS A 108 7.80 -3.16 -5.31
C HIS A 108 6.71 -3.40 -6.37
N PRO A 109 6.03 -2.35 -6.87
CA PRO A 109 4.95 -2.46 -7.87
C PRO A 109 5.43 -2.66 -9.32
#